data_AF-A0A101QQS3-F1
#
_entry.id   AF-A0A101QQS3-F1
#
_cell.length_a   1.000
_cell.length_b   1.000
_cell.length_c   1.000
_cell.angle_alpha   90.00
_cell.angle_beta   90.00
_cell.angle_gamma   90.00
#
_symmetry.space_group_name_H-M   'P 1'
#
loop_
_entity.id
_entity.type
_entity.pdbx_description
1 polymer ?
#
loop_
_entity_poly.entity_id
_entity_poly.type
_entity_poly.pdbx_seq_one_letter_code
_entity_poly.pdbx_strand_id
1 'polypeptide(L)'
;MSTTPSTRVPERRYGPSSDRNADRTLKIVGAVLGALLLLLVGYFAYHYVGQNKISAQVIAFQAQDDAVSVHLEVHKDAGTSGYCTVRSQAADGSEVGRADFRFTGSATRVDKVVTLRTTARGTTAELLGCHAD
;
A
#
# COMPACT_ATOMS: atom_id res chain seq x y z
N MET A 1 67.16 -10.09 -54.81
CA MET A 1 65.69 -10.23 -54.81
C MET A 1 65.24 -10.22 -53.36
N SER A 2 64.35 -9.29 -53.02
CA SER A 2 64.08 -8.76 -51.67
C SER A 2 63.40 -9.73 -50.71
N THR A 3 63.80 -9.71 -49.43
CA THR A 3 63.12 -10.40 -48.33
C THR A 3 62.01 -9.49 -47.78
N THR A 4 60.75 -9.85 -47.99
CA THR A 4 59.61 -9.12 -47.41
C THR A 4 59.44 -9.54 -45.94
N PRO A 5 59.50 -8.62 -44.96
CA PRO A 5 59.15 -8.96 -43.60
C PRO A 5 57.63 -9.13 -43.50
N SER A 6 57.18 -10.32 -43.12
CA SER A 6 55.79 -10.56 -42.74
C SER A 6 55.56 -9.89 -41.38
N THR A 7 54.93 -8.72 -41.37
CA THR A 7 54.35 -8.16 -40.15
C THR A 7 53.18 -9.04 -39.72
N ARG A 8 53.49 -10.05 -38.89
CA ARG A 8 52.48 -10.71 -38.07
C ARG A 8 52.02 -9.69 -37.03
N VAL A 9 50.77 -9.23 -37.17
CA VAL A 9 50.12 -8.33 -36.20
C VAL A 9 50.26 -8.94 -34.80
N PRO A 10 50.74 -8.20 -33.79
CA PRO A 10 51.00 -8.77 -32.48
C PRO A 10 49.70 -9.31 -31.88
N GLU A 11 49.74 -10.52 -31.31
CA GLU A 11 48.67 -11.05 -30.47
C GLU A 11 48.25 -9.96 -29.48
N ARG A 12 46.97 -9.58 -29.50
CA ARG A 12 46.42 -8.67 -28.51
C ARG A 12 46.71 -9.24 -27.12
N ARG A 13 47.51 -8.51 -26.35
CA ARG A 13 47.91 -8.81 -24.96
C ARG A 13 46.78 -8.71 -23.92
N TYR A 14 45.55 -8.59 -24.40
CA TYR A 14 44.32 -8.72 -23.62
C TYR A 14 43.35 -9.50 -24.52
N GLY A 15 43.08 -10.75 -24.16
CA GLY A 15 42.25 -11.65 -24.95
C GLY A 15 40.83 -11.09 -25.11
N PRO A 16 40.30 -10.97 -26.34
CA PRO A 16 38.93 -10.50 -26.55
C PRO A 16 37.97 -11.70 -26.65
N SER A 17 37.43 -12.20 -25.54
CA SER A 17 36.30 -13.15 -25.63
C SER A 17 35.50 -13.40 -24.34
N SER A 18 36.04 -13.16 -23.14
CA SER A 18 35.28 -13.39 -21.88
C SER A 18 34.24 -12.29 -21.61
N ASP A 19 34.57 -11.04 -21.93
CA ASP A 19 33.75 -9.88 -21.54
C ASP A 19 32.40 -9.86 -22.24
N ARG A 20 32.33 -10.29 -23.51
CA ARG A 20 31.08 -10.23 -24.30
C ARG A 20 30.04 -11.24 -23.82
N ASN A 21 30.50 -12.42 -23.37
CA ASN A 21 29.65 -13.44 -22.79
C ASN A 21 29.26 -13.09 -21.35
N ALA A 22 30.20 -12.58 -20.55
CA ALA A 22 29.94 -12.10 -19.20
C ALA A 22 28.91 -10.95 -19.19
N ASP A 23 29.05 -9.98 -20.10
CA ASP A 23 28.12 -8.87 -20.27
C ASP A 23 26.72 -9.36 -20.69
N ARG A 24 26.65 -10.38 -21.55
CA ARG A 24 25.38 -11.01 -21.93
C ARG A 24 24.72 -11.74 -20.76
N THR A 25 25.49 -12.51 -19.98
CA THR A 25 24.95 -13.20 -18.80
C THR A 25 24.50 -12.21 -17.73
N LEU A 26 25.26 -11.14 -17.50
CA LEU A 26 24.91 -10.12 -16.51
C LEU A 26 23.63 -9.37 -16.92
N LYS A 27 23.45 -9.06 -18.21
CA LYS A 27 22.21 -8.48 -18.74
C LYS A 27 21.01 -9.40 -18.58
N ILE A 28 21.18 -10.71 -18.83
CA ILE A 28 20.10 -11.70 -18.66
C ILE A 28 19.72 -11.81 -17.19
N VAL A 29 20.71 -11.99 -16.30
CA VAL A 29 20.46 -12.09 -14.86
C VAL A 29 19.80 -10.82 -14.33
N GLY A 30 20.32 -9.65 -14.72
CA GLY A 30 19.72 -8.37 -14.36
C GLY A 30 18.29 -8.21 -14.86
N ALA A 31 18.01 -8.63 -16.10
CA ALA A 31 16.65 -8.61 -16.66
C ALA A 31 15.70 -9.56 -15.91
N VAL A 32 16.16 -10.77 -15.57
CA VAL A 32 15.37 -11.74 -14.81
C VAL A 32 15.08 -11.22 -13.41
N LEU A 33 16.10 -10.73 -12.69
CA LEU A 33 15.92 -10.14 -11.36
C LEU A 33 15.00 -8.91 -11.40
N GLY A 34 15.16 -8.06 -12.40
CA GLY A 34 14.29 -6.90 -12.62
C GLY A 34 12.83 -7.32 -12.87
N ALA A 35 12.61 -8.32 -13.71
CA ALA A 35 11.26 -8.84 -13.98
C ALA A 35 10.63 -9.47 -12.72
N LEU A 36 11.39 -10.24 -11.95
CA LEU A 36 10.93 -10.82 -10.68
C LEU A 36 10.58 -9.74 -9.66
N LEU A 37 11.40 -8.69 -9.56
CA LEU A 37 11.11 -7.55 -8.69
C LEU A 37 9.82 -6.83 -9.09
N LEU A 38 9.61 -6.58 -10.39
CA LEU A 38 8.39 -5.95 -10.88
C LEU A 38 7.14 -6.80 -10.61
N LEU A 39 7.24 -8.13 -10.78
CA LEU A 39 6.15 -9.05 -10.44
C LEU A 39 5.85 -9.02 -8.94
N LEU A 40 6.88 -9.03 -8.09
CA LEU A 40 6.73 -8.97 -6.63
C LEU A 40 6.06 -7.66 -6.20
N VAL A 41 6.51 -6.52 -6.72
CA VAL A 41 5.91 -5.21 -6.44
C VAL A 41 4.47 -5.15 -6.93
N GLY A 42 4.19 -5.64 -8.14
CA GLY A 42 2.83 -5.70 -8.69
C GLY A 42 1.90 -6.58 -7.85
N TYR A 43 2.38 -7.73 -7.37
CA TYR A 43 1.64 -8.60 -6.48
C TYR A 43 1.28 -7.91 -5.16
N PHE A 44 2.25 -7.25 -4.51
CA PHE A 44 2.00 -6.52 -3.28
C PHE A 44 1.05 -5.34 -3.50
N ALA A 45 1.20 -4.59 -4.59
CA ALA A 45 0.27 -3.51 -4.92
C ALA A 45 -1.17 -4.02 -5.08
N TYR A 46 -1.37 -5.14 -5.79
CA TYR A 46 -2.69 -5.75 -5.96
C TYR A 46 -3.29 -6.22 -4.63
N HIS A 47 -2.50 -6.92 -3.81
CA HIS A 47 -2.99 -7.54 -2.58
C HIS A 47 -3.24 -6.53 -1.46
N TYR A 48 -2.43 -5.47 -1.35
CA TYR A 48 -2.54 -4.51 -0.25
C TYR A 48 -3.36 -3.27 -0.58
N VAL A 49 -3.46 -2.86 -1.86
CA VAL A 49 -4.18 -1.64 -2.25
C VAL A 49 -5.52 -1.95 -2.92
N GLY A 50 -5.58 -3.02 -3.74
CA GLY A 50 -6.75 -3.34 -4.55
C GLY A 50 -7.91 -4.01 -3.80
N GLN A 51 -7.69 -4.51 -2.58
CA GLN A 51 -8.70 -5.26 -1.81
C GLN A 51 -9.59 -4.39 -0.91
N ASN A 52 -9.45 -3.06 -0.94
CA ASN A 52 -10.27 -2.15 -0.14
C ASN A 52 -11.68 -1.98 -0.73
N LYS A 53 -12.48 -3.06 -0.71
CA LYS A 53 -13.89 -3.09 -1.13
C LYS A 53 -14.80 -2.22 -0.24
N ILE A 54 -14.25 -1.71 0.87
CA ILE A 54 -14.87 -0.76 1.78
C ILE A 54 -13.78 0.21 2.27
N SER A 55 -14.10 1.49 2.27
CA SER A 55 -13.27 2.59 2.78
C SER A 55 -14.17 3.65 3.40
N ALA A 56 -13.64 4.47 4.29
CA ALA A 56 -14.39 5.56 4.87
C ALA A 56 -13.50 6.77 5.12
N GLN A 57 -14.15 7.90 5.40
CA GLN A 57 -13.51 9.11 5.86
C GLN A 57 -14.36 9.77 6.95
N VAL A 58 -13.69 10.40 7.91
CA VAL A 58 -14.36 11.23 8.92
C VAL A 58 -14.51 12.63 8.36
N ILE A 59 -15.75 13.07 8.19
CA ILE A 59 -16.07 14.41 7.66
C ILE A 59 -16.12 15.44 8.78
N ALA A 60 -16.71 15.05 9.91
CA ALA A 60 -16.89 15.89 11.08
C ALA A 60 -17.01 15.03 12.33
N PHE A 61 -16.75 15.62 13.48
CA PHE A 61 -17.07 15.01 14.76
C PHE A 61 -17.53 16.06 15.77
N GLN A 62 -18.28 15.60 16.77
CA GLN A 62 -18.73 16.41 17.88
C GLN A 62 -18.48 15.67 19.18
N ALA A 63 -17.60 16.23 20.01
CA ALA A 63 -17.26 15.70 21.32
C ALA A 63 -18.31 16.08 22.37
N GLN A 64 -18.68 15.11 23.19
CA GLN A 64 -19.48 15.20 24.41
C GLN A 64 -18.64 14.64 25.57
N ASP A 65 -19.15 14.70 26.80
CA ASP A 65 -18.38 14.29 27.97
C ASP A 65 -18.15 12.77 28.05
N ASP A 66 -19.10 11.97 27.56
CA ASP A 66 -19.09 10.49 27.56
C ASP A 66 -19.26 9.85 26.16
N ALA A 67 -19.21 10.68 25.11
CA ALA A 67 -19.37 10.20 23.74
C ALA A 67 -18.76 11.15 22.70
N VAL A 68 -18.52 10.62 21.50
CA VAL A 68 -18.19 11.40 20.31
C VAL A 68 -19.13 10.99 19.19
N SER A 69 -19.87 11.94 18.63
CA SER A 69 -20.63 11.75 17.40
C SER A 69 -19.70 11.92 16.22
N VAL A 70 -19.61 10.94 15.33
CA VAL A 70 -18.68 10.90 14.20
C VAL A 70 -19.47 10.80 12.90
N HIS A 71 -19.30 11.77 12.01
CA HIS A 71 -19.90 11.73 10.68
C HIS A 71 -18.94 11.01 9.73
N LEU A 72 -19.33 9.80 9.33
CA LEU A 72 -18.60 8.96 8.40
C LEU A 72 -19.24 9.02 7.02
N GLU A 73 -18.41 9.26 6.01
CA GLU A 73 -18.73 8.98 4.60
C GLU A 73 -18.04 7.68 4.21
N VAL A 74 -18.81 6.65 3.90
CA VAL A 74 -18.33 5.30 3.58
C VAL A 74 -18.52 5.02 2.10
N HIS A 75 -17.46 4.57 1.44
CA HIS A 75 -17.48 4.07 0.06
C HIS A 75 -17.26 2.56 0.06
N LYS A 76 -18.14 1.82 -0.61
CA LYS A 76 -18.04 0.36 -0.70
C LYS A 76 -18.62 -0.17 -2.00
N ASP A 77 -18.22 -1.37 -2.40
CA ASP A 77 -18.85 -2.06 -3.51
C ASP A 77 -20.31 -2.42 -3.18
N ALA A 78 -21.14 -2.51 -4.23
CA ALA A 78 -22.55 -2.87 -4.08
C ALA A 78 -22.68 -4.27 -3.47
N GLY A 79 -23.43 -4.39 -2.38
CA GLY A 79 -23.64 -5.66 -1.67
C GLY A 79 -22.52 -6.07 -0.71
N THR A 80 -21.36 -5.39 -0.72
CA THR A 80 -20.30 -5.63 0.26
C THR A 80 -20.76 -5.22 1.67
N SER A 81 -20.55 -6.11 2.63
CA SER A 81 -20.72 -5.85 4.06
C SER A 81 -19.35 -5.75 4.73
N GLY A 82 -19.27 -4.99 5.80
CA GLY A 82 -18.03 -4.81 6.54
C GLY A 82 -18.20 -3.87 7.71
N TYR A 83 -17.09 -3.48 8.31
CA TYR A 83 -17.04 -2.52 9.40
C TYR A 83 -15.88 -1.56 9.29
N CYS A 84 -16.04 -0.40 9.92
CA CYS A 84 -14.98 0.58 10.09
C CYS A 84 -14.73 0.82 11.57
N THR A 85 -13.47 0.76 11.98
CA THR A 85 -13.04 0.98 13.37
C THR A 85 -12.71 2.46 13.57
N VAL A 86 -13.34 3.08 14.56
CA VAL A 86 -13.08 4.47 14.94
C VAL A 86 -12.53 4.53 16.36
N ARG A 87 -11.58 5.43 16.58
CA ARG A 87 -10.95 5.73 17.87
C ARG A 87 -11.18 7.19 18.24
N SER A 88 -11.27 7.45 19.54
CA SER A 88 -11.17 8.80 20.10
C SER A 88 -10.12 8.84 21.22
N GLN A 89 -9.34 9.92 21.24
CA GLN A 89 -8.33 10.19 22.27
C GLN A 89 -8.69 11.46 23.05
N ALA A 90 -8.40 11.47 24.35
CA ALA A 90 -8.47 12.68 25.17
C ALA A 90 -7.33 13.66 24.83
N ALA A 91 -7.38 14.85 25.45
CA ALA A 91 -6.40 15.92 25.21
C ALA A 91 -4.95 15.52 25.57
N ASP A 92 -4.78 14.56 26.48
CA ASP A 92 -3.48 13.99 26.88
C ASP A 92 -3.01 12.84 25.97
N GLY A 93 -3.79 12.50 24.94
CA GLY A 93 -3.52 11.41 24.02
C GLY A 93 -3.94 10.02 24.52
N SER A 94 -4.53 9.90 25.71
CA SER A 94 -5.07 8.61 26.16
C SER A 94 -6.27 8.20 25.30
N GLU A 95 -6.35 6.93 24.92
CA GLU A 95 -7.50 6.40 24.20
C GLU A 95 -8.69 6.28 25.15
N VAL A 96 -9.77 6.99 24.83
CA VAL A 96 -10.99 7.04 25.65
C VAL A 96 -12.15 6.28 25.04
N GLY A 97 -12.08 5.92 23.75
CA GLY A 97 -13.08 5.07 23.12
C GLY A 97 -12.61 4.47 21.81
N ARG A 98 -13.09 3.25 21.55
CA ARG A 98 -12.93 2.54 20.28
C ARG A 98 -14.15 1.68 20.01
N ALA A 99 -14.65 1.71 18.78
CA ALA A 99 -15.75 0.85 18.36
C ALA A 99 -15.71 0.57 16.86
N ASP A 100 -16.31 -0.56 16.48
CA ASP A 100 -16.54 -0.95 15.10
C ASP A 100 -17.96 -0.60 14.69
N PHE A 101 -18.10 0.11 13.58
CA PHE A 101 -19.39 0.46 13.00
C PHE A 101 -19.61 -0.34 11.73
N ARG A 102 -20.72 -1.10 11.71
CA ARG A 102 -21.08 -2.01 10.61
C ARG A 102 -21.85 -1.28 9.51
N PHE A 103 -21.52 -1.61 8.27
CA PHE A 103 -22.16 -1.11 7.07
C PHE A 103 -22.53 -2.29 6.16
N THR A 104 -23.79 -2.33 5.73
CA THR A 104 -24.37 -3.40 4.92
C THR A 104 -25.25 -2.82 3.81
N GLY A 105 -25.84 -3.67 2.97
CA GLY A 105 -26.78 -3.27 1.91
C GLY A 105 -26.11 -2.97 0.58
N SER A 106 -26.89 -2.48 -0.40
CA SER A 106 -26.44 -2.29 -1.79
C SER A 106 -25.88 -0.90 -2.09
N ALA A 107 -26.10 0.09 -1.21
CA ALA A 107 -25.59 1.44 -1.41
C ALA A 107 -24.06 1.45 -1.49
N THR A 108 -23.52 2.17 -2.47
CA THR A 108 -22.07 2.29 -2.69
C THR A 108 -21.45 3.49 -1.98
N ARG A 109 -22.27 4.49 -1.64
CA ARG A 109 -21.92 5.61 -0.77
C ARG A 109 -22.92 5.66 0.39
N VAL A 110 -22.42 5.76 1.62
CA VAL A 110 -23.23 5.82 2.82
C VAL A 110 -22.72 6.94 3.72
N ASP A 111 -23.55 7.94 3.92
CA ASP A 111 -23.32 9.04 4.87
C ASP A 111 -24.05 8.73 6.17
N LYS A 112 -23.31 8.57 7.26
CA LYS A 112 -23.89 8.18 8.55
C LYS A 112 -23.19 8.84 9.73
N VAL A 113 -23.98 9.40 10.63
CA VAL A 113 -23.50 9.80 11.96
C VAL A 113 -23.59 8.59 12.88
N VAL A 114 -22.46 8.23 13.47
CA VAL A 114 -22.35 7.15 14.45
C VAL A 114 -21.92 7.72 15.80
N THR A 115 -22.33 7.07 16.88
CA THR A 115 -21.99 7.50 18.24
C THR A 115 -20.97 6.54 18.83
N LEU A 116 -19.77 7.05 19.08
CA LEU A 116 -18.71 6.35 19.80
C LEU A 116 -18.82 6.69 21.28
N ARG A 117 -19.12 5.71 22.14
CA ARG A 117 -19.07 5.91 23.59
C ARG A 117 -17.63 6.03 24.05
N THR A 118 -17.38 6.95 24.98
CA THR A 118 -16.06 7.19 25.55
C THR A 118 -16.10 7.14 27.07
N THR A 119 -14.98 6.75 27.68
CA THR A 119 -14.80 6.68 29.14
C THR A 119 -14.49 8.04 29.76
N ALA A 120 -14.02 8.99 28.95
CA ALA A 120 -13.83 10.39 29.28
C ALA A 120 -14.02 11.24 28.00
N ARG A 121 -13.96 12.56 28.13
CA ARG A 121 -14.16 13.48 27.00
C ARG A 121 -13.10 13.28 25.92
N GLY A 122 -13.55 12.80 24.76
CA GLY A 122 -12.71 12.69 23.56
C GLY A 122 -12.47 14.04 22.90
N THR A 123 -11.30 14.22 22.30
CA THR A 123 -10.91 15.41 21.54
C THR A 123 -10.62 15.11 20.07
N THR A 124 -10.57 13.83 19.69
CA THR A 124 -10.37 13.38 18.31
C THR A 124 -11.45 12.40 17.87
N ALA A 125 -11.57 12.19 16.57
CA ALA A 125 -12.30 11.08 15.97
C ALA A 125 -11.50 10.57 14.77
N GLU A 126 -10.83 9.44 14.96
CA GLU A 126 -9.87 8.89 14.01
C GLU A 126 -10.39 7.58 13.44
N LEU A 127 -10.43 7.49 12.11
CA LEU A 127 -10.68 6.23 11.42
C LEU A 127 -9.39 5.40 11.43
N LEU A 128 -9.42 4.25 12.08
CA LEU A 128 -8.27 3.33 12.11
C LEU A 128 -8.20 2.43 10.88
N GLY A 129 -9.36 2.08 10.32
CA GLY A 129 -9.44 1.26 9.12
C GLY A 129 -10.84 0.75 8.86
N CYS A 130 -11.04 0.17 7.67
CA CYS A 130 -12.25 -0.53 7.30
C CYS A 130 -11.90 -1.92 6.77
N HIS A 131 -12.77 -2.89 7.07
CA HIS A 131 -12.60 -4.27 6.69
C HIS A 131 -13.90 -4.78 6.09
N ALA A 132 -13.80 -5.40 4.92
CA ALA A 132 -14.89 -6.18 4.35
C ALA A 132 -14.99 -7.52 5.11
N ASP A 133 -16.21 -8.04 5.21
CA ASP A 133 -16.48 -9.37 5.77
C ASP A 133 -16.04 -10.51 4.82
#